data_AF-A0A849W6V9-F1
#
_entry.id   AF-A0A849W6V9-F1
#
_cell.length_a   1.000
_cell.length_b   1.000
_cell.length_c   1.000
_cell.angle_alpha   90.00
_cell.angle_beta   90.00
_cell.angle_gamma   90.00
#
_symmetry.space_group_name_H-M   'P 1'
#
loop_
_entity.id
_entity.type
_entity.pdbx_description
1 polymer ?
#
loop_
_entity_poly.entity_id
_entity_poly.type
_entity_poly.pdbx_seq_one_letter_code
_entity_poly.pdbx_strand_id
1 'polypeptide(L)'
;MKRKDFAEEYLKIYKDKSIYVCSEKETIYLEGPQSETAKANQEKIKKELDNGFLDNVFQDHSLSEVEIRKISNDLRDSVHALVNSITSEVGRAIVGLTVLQLTVKSIIPEQSIRLHKSSHNRASFSWVDGIPMRVIDHTYITPKLREYDLLKLNADGFMMTRSLAENYPYTSLYKANIRGAKDEWVAIVNAIEEDPKIALISLKLLISLLKQKSKTFKDKVAKSKDQIRKYLKSSDDFKKIQELLFSFPEKSSYSARLFEILIHSFYATLSDEGRLSLFLKPLSQMRSANKKHGNIGDIELLEKPNSMLIAEAWDAKYGKNYLRDELEELKDKLENHPETRLAGFISSLEPLDKEEISIRKSEIEEEYGVKILFYSIQDWYSESVKSYNIQDELSFVKKWFECFFDYLFLARTKIAPIDEPTETWIDECIISLQ
;
A
#
# COMPACT_ATOMS: atom_id res chain seq x y z
N MET A 1 34.72 -31.74 -13.37
CA MET A 1 34.45 -30.65 -12.40
C MET A 1 33.93 -31.29 -11.13
N LYS A 2 34.73 -31.34 -10.05
CA LYS A 2 34.27 -31.86 -8.75
C LYS A 2 33.17 -30.91 -8.24
N ARG A 3 31.98 -31.44 -7.92
CA ARG A 3 30.96 -30.70 -7.17
C ARG A 3 31.63 -30.23 -5.88
N LYS A 4 31.64 -28.93 -5.62
CA LYS A 4 31.89 -28.43 -4.27
C LYS A 4 30.81 -29.05 -3.39
N ASP A 5 31.19 -29.86 -2.42
CA ASP A 5 30.31 -30.25 -1.31
C ASP A 5 29.93 -28.96 -0.59
N PHE A 6 28.82 -28.34 -1.00
CA PHE A 6 28.19 -27.33 -0.17
C PHE A 6 27.63 -28.09 1.04
N ALA A 7 28.11 -27.76 2.23
CA ALA A 7 27.52 -28.26 3.46
C ALA A 7 26.00 -28.03 3.39
N GLU A 8 25.21 -29.09 3.53
CA GLU A 8 23.76 -29.04 3.37
C GLU A 8 23.15 -28.12 4.42
N GLU A 9 22.38 -27.13 3.98
CA GLU A 9 21.68 -26.20 4.85
C GLU A 9 20.28 -26.74 5.20
N TYR A 10 19.96 -26.86 6.48
CA TYR A 10 18.68 -27.41 6.91
C TYR A 10 18.21 -26.86 8.27
N LEU A 11 16.91 -27.03 8.56
CA LEU A 11 16.26 -26.61 9.81
C LEU A 11 15.63 -27.83 10.48
N LYS A 12 16.13 -28.21 11.66
CA LYS A 12 15.55 -29.27 12.50
C LYS A 12 14.48 -28.63 13.41
N ILE A 13 13.23 -29.07 13.29
CA ILE A 13 12.11 -28.60 14.12
C ILE A 13 11.81 -29.61 15.22
N TYR A 14 11.82 -29.14 16.47
CA TYR A 14 11.42 -29.90 17.65
C TYR A 14 10.21 -29.23 18.31
N LYS A 15 9.67 -29.85 19.36
CA LYS A 15 8.49 -29.34 20.07
C LYS A 15 8.74 -28.01 20.80
N ASP A 16 9.98 -27.79 21.21
CA ASP A 16 10.39 -26.70 22.12
C ASP A 16 11.55 -25.87 21.55
N LYS A 17 11.99 -26.16 20.33
CA LYS A 17 13.10 -25.45 19.68
C LYS A 17 13.16 -25.70 18.19
N SER A 18 13.83 -24.80 17.49
CA SER A 18 14.30 -24.96 16.13
C SER A 18 15.82 -24.90 16.10
N ILE A 19 16.49 -25.81 15.38
CA ILE A 19 17.94 -25.79 15.19
C ILE A 19 18.24 -25.52 13.72
N TYR A 20 18.84 -24.38 13.44
CA TYR A 20 19.29 -23.99 12.11
C TYR A 20 20.75 -24.38 11.93
N VAL A 21 21.04 -25.12 10.86
CA VAL A 21 22.39 -25.57 10.53
C VAL A 21 22.79 -24.97 9.18
N CYS A 22 23.84 -24.16 9.20
CA CYS A 22 24.39 -23.52 8.00
C CYS A 22 25.92 -23.49 8.10
N SER A 23 26.61 -23.97 7.06
CA SER A 23 28.09 -23.99 7.01
C SER A 23 28.73 -24.60 8.27
N GLU A 24 28.20 -25.74 8.74
CA GLU A 24 28.64 -26.46 9.95
C GLU A 24 28.44 -25.72 11.29
N LYS A 25 27.84 -24.52 11.29
CA LYS A 25 27.42 -23.82 12.50
C LYS A 25 25.97 -24.19 12.84
N GLU A 26 25.74 -24.65 14.07
CA GLU A 26 24.39 -24.86 14.60
C GLU A 26 23.95 -23.65 15.44
N THR A 27 22.78 -23.10 15.16
CA THR A 27 22.12 -22.06 15.97
C THR A 27 20.80 -22.60 16.51
N ILE A 28 20.60 -22.51 17.82
CA ILE A 28 19.41 -23.04 18.50
C ILE A 28 18.49 -21.86 18.85
N TYR A 29 17.22 -21.95 18.45
CA TYR A 29 16.15 -21.02 18.80
C TYR A 29 15.14 -21.72 19.69
N LEU A 30 15.06 -21.34 20.96
CA LEU A 30 14.14 -21.96 21.93
C LEU A 30 12.73 -21.36 21.81
N GLU A 31 11.73 -22.23 21.92
CA GLU A 31 10.32 -21.86 21.98
C GLU A 31 9.86 -21.86 23.44
N GLY A 32 9.07 -20.85 23.81
CA GLY A 32 8.60 -20.67 25.17
C GLY A 32 8.37 -19.20 25.53
N PRO A 33 7.97 -18.94 26.79
CA PRO A 33 7.79 -17.58 27.30
C PRO A 33 9.04 -16.73 27.08
N GLN A 34 8.83 -15.46 26.79
CA GLN A 34 9.92 -14.49 26.62
C GLN A 34 10.86 -14.49 27.85
N SER A 35 12.17 -14.52 27.61
CA SER A 35 13.19 -14.46 28.65
C SER A 35 13.27 -13.06 29.28
N GLU A 36 13.74 -12.96 30.52
CA GLU A 36 13.97 -11.67 31.17
C GLU A 36 15.01 -10.83 30.41
N THR A 37 16.00 -11.46 29.78
CA THR A 37 16.97 -10.78 28.90
C THR A 37 16.28 -10.16 27.69
N ALA A 38 15.44 -10.93 26.98
CA ALA A 38 14.72 -10.43 25.81
C ALA A 38 13.71 -9.33 26.20
N LYS A 39 13.12 -9.43 27.38
CA LYS A 39 12.24 -8.41 27.95
C LYS A 39 13.01 -7.12 28.27
N ALA A 40 14.16 -7.22 28.93
CA ALA A 40 15.02 -6.07 29.20
C ALA A 40 15.52 -5.41 27.90
N ASN A 41 15.89 -6.21 26.89
CA ASN A 41 16.24 -5.72 25.56
C ASN A 41 15.07 -4.96 24.92
N GLN A 42 13.86 -5.52 24.97
CA GLN A 42 12.66 -4.88 24.46
C GLN A 42 12.39 -3.52 25.12
N GLU A 43 12.52 -3.44 26.45
CA GLU A 43 12.34 -2.18 27.19
C GLU A 43 13.39 -1.15 26.81
N LYS A 44 14.66 -1.56 26.66
CA LYS A 44 15.73 -0.67 26.19
C LYS A 44 15.50 -0.19 24.76
N ILE A 45 15.06 -1.07 23.85
CA ILE A 45 14.73 -0.69 22.47
C ILE A 45 13.63 0.37 22.46
N LYS A 46 12.54 0.16 23.21
CA LYS A 46 11.45 1.14 23.31
C LYS A 46 11.96 2.48 23.84
N LYS A 47 12.76 2.47 24.91
CA LYS A 47 13.34 3.68 25.50
C LYS A 47 14.18 4.46 24.50
N GLU A 48 15.05 3.81 23.74
CA GLU A 48 15.86 4.48 22.71
C GLU A 48 14.99 5.04 21.57
N LEU A 49 13.93 4.32 21.17
CA LEU A 49 12.97 4.81 20.19
C LEU A 49 12.18 6.02 20.69
N ASP A 50 11.70 5.99 21.94
CA ASP A 50 11.05 7.12 22.60
C ASP A 50 11.98 8.34 22.70
N ASN A 51 13.28 8.11 22.89
CA ASN A 51 14.32 9.14 22.92
C ASN A 51 14.74 9.65 21.52
N GLY A 52 14.01 9.28 20.46
CA GLY A 52 14.22 9.82 19.12
C GLY A 52 15.37 9.16 18.34
N PHE A 53 15.76 7.92 18.66
CA PHE A 53 16.81 7.20 17.92
C PHE A 53 16.57 7.23 16.40
N LEU A 54 15.35 6.92 15.95
CA LEU A 54 15.00 6.94 14.53
C LEU A 54 15.03 8.34 13.93
N ASP A 55 14.54 9.35 14.65
CA ASP A 55 14.59 10.74 14.18
C ASP A 55 16.04 11.18 13.96
N ASN A 56 16.94 10.86 14.90
CA ASN A 56 18.37 11.14 14.78
C ASN A 56 18.99 10.45 13.57
N VAL A 57 18.72 9.15 13.37
CA VAL A 57 19.23 8.42 12.20
C VAL A 57 18.65 8.95 10.90
N PHE A 58 17.36 9.31 10.87
CA PHE A 58 16.73 9.81 9.66
C PHE A 58 17.27 11.20 9.30
N GLN A 59 17.52 12.06 10.27
CA GLN A 59 18.12 13.37 10.05
C GLN A 59 19.60 13.26 9.68
N ASP A 60 20.40 12.54 10.47
CA ASP A 60 21.83 12.28 10.24
C ASP A 60 22.09 10.84 9.77
N HIS A 61 21.80 10.61 8.50
CA HIS A 61 22.06 9.35 7.78
C HIS A 61 23.32 9.43 6.92
N SER A 62 24.15 10.48 7.12
CA SER A 62 25.38 10.64 6.37
C SER A 62 26.38 9.54 6.72
N LEU A 63 27.11 9.06 5.72
CA LEU A 63 28.14 8.05 5.85
C LEU A 63 29.47 8.60 5.36
N SER A 64 30.50 8.48 6.19
CA SER A 64 31.89 8.75 5.79
C SER A 64 32.42 7.66 4.86
N GLU A 65 33.47 7.96 4.08
CA GLU A 65 34.13 6.96 3.25
C GLU A 65 34.64 5.76 4.07
N VAL A 66 35.07 6.00 5.31
CA VAL A 66 35.55 4.95 6.22
C VAL A 66 34.40 4.02 6.62
N GLU A 67 33.22 4.56 6.90
CA GLU A 67 32.04 3.76 7.21
C GLU A 67 31.55 2.96 6.01
N ILE A 68 31.52 3.56 4.82
CA ILE A 68 31.14 2.89 3.57
C ILE A 68 32.03 1.67 3.29
N ARG A 69 33.33 1.76 3.59
CA ARG A 69 34.31 0.66 3.43
C ARG A 69 34.13 -0.49 4.42
N LYS A 70 33.39 -0.29 5.53
CA LYS A 70 33.09 -1.37 6.49
C LYS A 70 32.00 -2.31 6.00
N ILE A 71 31.16 -1.87 5.05
CA ILE A 71 30.13 -2.69 4.43
C ILE A 71 30.74 -3.38 3.19
N SER A 72 30.57 -4.70 3.08
CA SER A 72 30.97 -5.45 1.89
C SER A 72 30.17 -5.01 0.65
N ASN A 73 30.74 -5.18 -0.54
CA ASN A 73 30.03 -4.86 -1.78
C ASN A 73 28.75 -5.68 -1.91
N ASP A 74 28.78 -6.98 -1.60
CA ASP A 74 27.61 -7.87 -1.65
C ASP A 74 26.45 -7.38 -0.76
N LEU A 75 26.77 -6.91 0.46
CA LEU A 75 25.75 -6.36 1.36
C LEU A 75 25.21 -5.02 0.83
N ARG A 76 26.08 -4.17 0.28
CA ARG A 76 25.65 -2.91 -0.34
C ARG A 76 24.69 -3.19 -1.50
N ASP A 77 25.07 -4.09 -2.40
CA ASP A 77 24.27 -4.46 -3.56
C ASP A 77 22.92 -5.05 -3.14
N SER A 78 22.90 -5.88 -2.09
CA SER A 78 21.66 -6.41 -1.50
C SER A 78 20.75 -5.29 -0.98
N VAL A 79 21.30 -4.29 -0.27
CA VAL A 79 20.54 -3.14 0.23
C VAL A 79 20.00 -2.29 -0.92
N HIS A 80 20.77 -2.09 -1.99
CA HIS A 80 20.32 -1.38 -3.19
C HIS A 80 19.19 -2.11 -3.91
N ALA A 81 19.37 -3.41 -4.19
CA ALA A 81 18.37 -4.25 -4.84
C ALA A 81 17.08 -4.31 -4.02
N LEU A 82 17.19 -4.36 -2.68
CA LEU A 82 16.04 -4.30 -1.78
C LEU A 82 15.18 -3.04 -2.01
N VAL A 83 15.78 -1.85 -2.03
CA VAL A 83 15.06 -0.57 -2.25
C VAL A 83 14.54 -0.45 -3.68
N ASN A 84 15.31 -0.93 -4.66
CA ASN A 84 14.91 -0.92 -6.06
C ASN A 84 13.73 -1.85 -6.33
N SER A 85 13.58 -2.93 -5.56
CA SER A 85 12.45 -3.85 -5.65
C SER A 85 11.12 -3.26 -5.16
N ILE A 86 11.13 -2.09 -4.50
CA ILE A 86 9.90 -1.42 -4.07
C ILE A 86 9.13 -0.98 -5.30
N THR A 87 7.95 -1.58 -5.47
CA THR A 87 6.92 -1.13 -6.41
C THR A 87 5.66 -0.73 -5.64
N SER A 88 4.64 -0.30 -6.39
CA SER A 88 3.26 -0.25 -5.89
C SER A 88 2.79 -1.56 -5.29
N GLU A 89 3.25 -2.71 -5.75
CA GLU A 89 2.63 -3.98 -5.37
C GLU A 89 3.42 -4.79 -4.35
N VAL A 90 4.75 -4.64 -4.33
CA VAL A 90 5.65 -5.55 -3.62
C VAL A 90 6.84 -4.81 -3.00
N GLY A 91 7.55 -5.49 -2.09
CA GLY A 91 8.81 -4.99 -1.50
C GLY A 91 8.66 -4.08 -0.28
N ARG A 92 7.60 -3.26 -0.18
CA ARG A 92 7.42 -2.27 0.91
C ARG A 92 7.47 -2.89 2.32
N ALA A 93 6.82 -4.03 2.52
CA ALA A 93 6.79 -4.71 3.81
C ALA A 93 8.16 -5.29 4.22
N ILE A 94 8.89 -5.89 3.27
CA ILE A 94 10.25 -6.41 3.54
C ILE A 94 11.20 -5.26 3.87
N VAL A 95 11.10 -4.13 3.17
CA VAL A 95 11.96 -2.98 3.44
C VAL A 95 11.65 -2.39 4.82
N GLY A 96 10.36 -2.23 5.16
CA GLY A 96 9.95 -1.84 6.51
C GLY A 96 10.50 -2.78 7.59
N LEU A 97 10.42 -4.10 7.35
CA LEU A 97 10.98 -5.11 8.25
C LEU A 97 12.51 -4.97 8.37
N THR A 98 13.19 -4.70 7.28
CA THR A 98 14.64 -4.48 7.27
C THR A 98 15.03 -3.25 8.09
N VAL A 99 14.27 -2.14 7.97
CA VAL A 99 14.45 -0.95 8.83
C VAL A 99 14.28 -1.33 10.30
N LEU A 100 13.21 -2.06 10.64
CA LEU A 100 12.98 -2.51 12.02
C LEU A 100 14.12 -3.38 12.54
N GLN A 101 14.57 -4.36 11.77
CA GLN A 101 15.62 -5.29 12.18
C GLN A 101 16.96 -4.58 12.36
N LEU A 102 17.35 -3.73 11.41
CA LEU A 102 18.57 -2.93 11.52
C LEU A 102 18.51 -1.97 12.71
N THR A 103 17.33 -1.39 12.99
CA THR A 103 17.11 -0.53 14.17
C THR A 103 17.31 -1.30 15.47
N VAL A 104 16.68 -2.47 15.61
CA VAL A 104 16.83 -3.35 16.78
C VAL A 104 18.30 -3.71 16.98
N LYS A 105 18.98 -4.15 15.92
CA LYS A 105 20.38 -4.57 16.00
C LYS A 105 21.35 -3.41 16.30
N SER A 106 21.03 -2.21 15.83
CA SER A 106 21.80 -1.00 16.11
C SER A 106 21.72 -0.60 17.58
N ILE A 107 20.59 -0.85 18.24
CA ILE A 107 20.38 -0.53 19.66
C ILE A 107 20.91 -1.65 20.57
N ILE A 108 20.63 -2.90 20.22
CA ILE A 108 21.06 -4.11 20.95
C ILE A 108 21.71 -5.10 19.96
N PRO A 109 23.04 -5.04 19.77
CA PRO A 109 23.78 -5.92 18.88
C PRO A 109 23.57 -7.43 19.14
N GLU A 110 23.34 -7.80 20.39
CA GLU A 110 23.17 -9.17 20.85
C GLU A 110 21.76 -9.71 20.60
N GLN A 111 20.76 -8.84 20.40
CA GLN A 111 19.39 -9.26 20.17
C GLN A 111 19.27 -9.92 18.79
N SER A 112 18.74 -11.14 18.74
CA SER A 112 18.46 -11.76 17.45
C SER A 112 17.31 -11.03 16.75
N ILE A 113 17.53 -10.68 15.49
CA ILE A 113 16.55 -10.06 14.59
C ILE A 113 15.78 -11.09 13.77
N ARG A 114 16.06 -12.39 13.97
CA ARG A 114 15.33 -13.50 13.34
C ARG A 114 14.05 -13.87 14.09
N LEU A 115 13.92 -13.47 15.36
CA LEU A 115 12.89 -13.91 16.29
C LEU A 115 11.87 -12.79 16.57
N HIS A 116 10.81 -12.76 15.77
CA HIS A 116 9.87 -11.63 15.67
C HIS A 116 8.61 -11.74 16.53
N LYS A 117 8.45 -12.85 17.27
CA LYS A 117 7.30 -13.12 18.14
C LYS A 117 7.78 -13.34 19.57
N SER A 118 7.16 -12.60 20.49
CA SER A 118 7.29 -12.86 21.91
C SER A 118 5.94 -12.77 22.60
N SER A 119 5.76 -13.58 23.63
CA SER A 119 4.60 -13.58 24.51
C SER A 119 5.01 -14.04 25.91
N HIS A 120 4.34 -13.48 26.91
CA HIS A 120 4.44 -13.93 28.29
C HIS A 120 3.45 -15.07 28.58
N ASN A 121 2.46 -15.27 27.70
CA ASN A 121 1.43 -16.28 27.85
C ASN A 121 1.90 -17.61 27.24
N ARG A 122 1.92 -18.66 28.07
CA ARG A 122 2.26 -20.05 27.67
C ARG A 122 1.27 -20.66 26.67
N ALA A 123 0.06 -20.11 26.54
CA ALA A 123 -0.96 -20.58 25.60
C ALA A 123 -0.72 -20.09 24.15
N SER A 124 0.22 -19.16 23.94
CA SER A 124 0.54 -18.60 22.63
C SER A 124 1.98 -18.92 22.24
N PHE A 125 2.23 -19.13 20.95
CA PHE A 125 3.58 -19.29 20.43
C PHE A 125 4.46 -18.08 20.74
N SER A 126 5.68 -18.33 21.19
CA SER A 126 6.69 -17.31 21.50
C SER A 126 8.08 -17.90 21.34
N TRP A 127 9.02 -17.09 20.85
CA TRP A 127 10.43 -17.39 20.97
C TRP A 127 10.93 -16.90 22.31
N VAL A 128 11.73 -17.71 23.01
CA VAL A 128 12.30 -17.33 24.32
C VAL A 128 13.10 -16.03 24.20
N ASP A 129 13.91 -15.91 23.14
CA ASP A 129 14.69 -14.71 22.88
C ASP A 129 14.04 -13.76 21.85
N GLY A 130 12.74 -13.92 21.61
CA GLY A 130 12.00 -13.07 20.70
C GLY A 130 11.68 -11.69 21.27
N ILE A 131 11.41 -10.75 20.37
CA ILE A 131 10.80 -9.46 20.69
C ILE A 131 9.50 -9.29 19.89
N PRO A 132 8.52 -8.51 20.39
CA PRO A 132 7.23 -8.39 19.74
C PRO A 132 7.32 -7.36 18.60
N MET A 133 7.97 -7.76 17.50
CA MET A 133 8.28 -6.85 16.38
C MET A 133 7.03 -6.20 15.78
N ARG A 134 5.88 -6.89 15.79
CA ARG A 134 4.60 -6.30 15.36
C ARG A 134 4.19 -5.08 16.20
N VAL A 135 4.40 -5.13 17.52
CA VAL A 135 4.08 -4.01 18.40
C VAL A 135 5.06 -2.86 18.14
N ILE A 136 6.35 -3.16 18.01
CA ILE A 136 7.39 -2.16 17.74
C ILE A 136 7.16 -1.49 16.38
N ASP A 137 6.79 -2.26 15.36
CA ASP A 137 6.44 -1.76 14.02
C ASP A 137 5.31 -0.73 14.08
N HIS A 138 4.14 -1.13 14.57
CA HIS A 138 2.96 -0.26 14.58
C HIS A 138 3.17 0.99 15.45
N THR A 139 3.96 0.89 16.53
CA THR A 139 4.15 1.99 17.49
C THR A 139 5.21 2.97 17.01
N TYR A 140 6.30 2.49 16.41
CA TYR A 140 7.50 3.30 16.18
C TYR A 140 7.94 3.31 14.71
N ILE A 141 8.11 2.15 14.09
CA ILE A 141 8.79 2.06 12.79
C ILE A 141 7.90 2.61 11.67
N THR A 142 6.70 2.04 11.49
CA THR A 142 5.77 2.46 10.45
C THR A 142 5.37 3.93 10.58
N PRO A 143 5.01 4.45 11.78
CA PRO A 143 4.72 5.88 11.96
C PRO A 143 5.86 6.79 11.49
N LYS A 144 7.12 6.49 11.89
CA LYS A 144 8.27 7.31 11.51
C LYS A 144 8.60 7.22 10.03
N LEU A 145 8.51 6.04 9.42
CA LEU A 145 8.70 5.88 7.98
C LEU A 145 7.67 6.68 7.16
N ARG A 146 6.43 6.79 7.66
CA ARG A 146 5.38 7.60 7.03
C ARG A 146 5.59 9.10 7.27
N GLU A 147 5.94 9.49 8.49
CA GLU A 147 6.21 10.89 8.89
C GLU A 147 7.30 11.51 8.00
N TYR A 148 8.39 10.78 7.76
CA TYR A 148 9.51 11.23 6.93
C TYR A 148 9.33 10.94 5.44
N ASP A 149 8.16 10.43 5.03
CA ASP A 149 7.84 10.16 3.62
C ASP A 149 8.85 9.22 2.93
N LEU A 150 9.34 8.23 3.69
CA LEU A 150 10.34 7.25 3.25
C LEU A 150 9.70 6.01 2.63
N LEU A 151 8.60 5.54 3.23
CA LEU A 151 7.83 4.39 2.76
C LEU A 151 6.33 4.62 2.98
N LYS A 152 5.53 4.32 1.96
CA LYS A 152 4.06 4.32 2.05
C LYS A 152 3.59 2.97 2.57
N LEU A 153 3.16 2.93 3.82
CA LEU A 153 2.76 1.72 4.53
C LEU A 153 1.35 1.91 5.13
N ASN A 154 0.64 0.79 5.34
CA ASN A 154 -0.63 0.79 6.07
C ASN A 154 -0.44 1.32 7.49
N ALA A 155 -1.44 2.03 8.00
CA ALA A 155 -1.38 2.62 9.34
C ALA A 155 -1.16 1.60 10.46
N ASP A 156 -1.66 0.37 10.27
CA ASP A 156 -1.55 -0.73 11.23
C ASP A 156 -0.18 -1.46 11.21
N GLY A 157 0.74 -1.03 10.34
CA GLY A 157 2.09 -1.59 10.22
C GLY A 157 2.24 -2.66 9.14
N PHE A 158 3.47 -2.85 8.66
CA PHE A 158 3.79 -3.88 7.67
C PHE A 158 3.75 -5.30 8.23
N MET A 159 3.91 -5.46 9.56
CA MET A 159 3.83 -6.75 10.26
C MET A 159 2.41 -7.35 10.31
N MET A 160 1.41 -6.65 9.73
CA MET A 160 0.10 -7.24 9.41
C MET A 160 0.16 -8.26 8.27
N THR A 161 1.26 -8.27 7.51
CA THR A 161 1.49 -9.21 6.41
C THR A 161 1.65 -10.63 6.95
N ARG A 162 0.68 -11.52 6.67
CA ARG A 162 0.64 -12.89 7.20
C ARG A 162 1.93 -13.67 6.95
N SER A 163 2.51 -13.54 5.75
CA SER A 163 3.75 -14.25 5.39
C SER A 163 4.98 -13.81 6.19
N LEU A 164 4.99 -12.60 6.77
CA LEU A 164 6.06 -12.16 7.69
C LEU A 164 5.85 -12.69 9.12
N ALA A 165 4.66 -13.17 9.44
CA ALA A 165 4.28 -13.58 10.79
C ALA A 165 4.21 -15.11 10.95
N GLU A 166 4.93 -15.90 10.15
CA GLU A 166 4.96 -17.36 10.33
C GLU A 166 5.86 -17.75 11.49
N ASN A 167 5.61 -18.91 12.13
CA ASN A 167 6.37 -19.37 13.29
C ASN A 167 7.74 -19.97 12.92
N TYR A 168 8.50 -19.28 12.07
CA TYR A 168 9.85 -19.68 11.67
C TYR A 168 10.84 -18.53 11.95
N PRO A 169 12.09 -18.84 12.35
CA PRO A 169 13.13 -17.83 12.41
C PRO A 169 13.42 -17.32 10.99
N TYR A 170 13.65 -16.03 10.84
CA TYR A 170 14.00 -15.43 9.55
C TYR A 170 15.40 -15.89 9.10
N THR A 171 15.44 -16.98 8.35
CA THR A 171 16.63 -17.61 7.78
C THR A 171 16.44 -17.77 6.27
N SER A 172 17.46 -18.21 5.54
CA SER A 172 17.34 -18.64 4.14
C SER A 172 16.28 -19.71 3.92
N LEU A 173 15.99 -20.51 4.96
CA LEU A 173 14.97 -21.55 4.94
C LEU A 173 13.58 -21.03 5.37
N TYR A 174 13.37 -19.72 5.49
CA TYR A 174 12.07 -19.15 5.80
C TYR A 174 11.09 -19.43 4.66
N LYS A 175 10.11 -20.32 4.90
CA LYS A 175 9.30 -20.93 3.84
C LYS A 175 8.19 -20.05 3.29
N ALA A 176 7.83 -18.97 3.97
CA ALA A 176 6.72 -18.15 3.53
C ALA A 176 7.01 -17.55 2.14
N ASN A 177 5.99 -17.52 1.29
CA ASN A 177 6.06 -16.84 0.01
C ASN A 177 5.95 -15.33 0.26
N ILE A 178 7.09 -14.64 0.26
CA ILE A 178 7.15 -13.20 0.39
C ILE A 178 7.47 -12.61 -0.98
N ARG A 179 6.62 -11.71 -1.47
CA ARG A 179 6.84 -11.01 -2.73
C ARG A 179 7.82 -9.85 -2.55
N GLY A 180 8.72 -9.66 -3.51
CA GLY A 180 9.79 -8.65 -3.49
C GLY A 180 11.17 -9.28 -3.33
N ALA A 181 12.16 -8.46 -2.96
CA ALA A 181 13.56 -8.84 -2.77
C ALA A 181 13.79 -9.68 -1.48
N LYS A 182 13.23 -10.89 -1.44
CA LYS A 182 13.33 -11.81 -0.30
C LYS A 182 14.77 -12.30 -0.08
N ASP A 183 15.46 -12.65 -1.15
CA ASP A 183 16.80 -13.23 -1.07
C ASP A 183 17.82 -12.19 -0.58
N GLU A 184 17.69 -10.95 -1.07
CA GLU A 184 18.48 -9.81 -0.63
C GLU A 184 18.19 -9.47 0.83
N TRP A 185 16.92 -9.51 1.26
CA TRP A 185 16.56 -9.35 2.67
C TRP A 185 17.20 -10.41 3.57
N VAL A 186 17.14 -11.68 3.18
CA VAL A 186 17.78 -12.77 3.93
C VAL A 186 19.30 -12.56 3.98
N ALA A 187 19.93 -12.18 2.86
CA ALA A 187 21.36 -11.88 2.82
C ALA A 187 21.72 -10.74 3.79
N ILE A 188 20.92 -9.68 3.86
CA ILE A 188 21.08 -8.59 4.83
C ILE A 188 20.95 -9.14 6.26
N VAL A 189 19.89 -9.87 6.58
CA VAL A 189 19.69 -10.44 7.93
C VAL A 189 20.87 -11.32 8.33
N ASN A 190 21.38 -12.15 7.42
CA ASN A 190 22.53 -13.02 7.68
C ASN A 190 23.81 -12.22 7.97
N ALA A 191 24.13 -11.24 7.14
CA ALA A 191 25.33 -10.40 7.33
C ALA A 191 25.28 -9.62 8.64
N ILE A 192 24.09 -9.12 9.03
CA ILE A 192 23.87 -8.35 10.25
C ILE A 192 23.89 -9.21 11.51
N GLU A 193 23.44 -10.46 11.43
CA GLU A 193 23.57 -11.42 12.54
C GLU A 193 25.02 -11.89 12.72
N GLU A 194 25.81 -11.96 11.65
CA GLU A 194 27.23 -12.34 11.71
C GLU A 194 28.13 -11.19 12.19
N ASP A 195 27.90 -9.97 11.71
CA ASP A 195 28.58 -8.77 12.19
C ASP A 195 27.57 -7.68 12.61
N PRO A 196 27.13 -7.67 13.87
CA PRO A 196 26.20 -6.65 14.35
C PRO A 196 26.74 -5.20 14.26
N LYS A 197 28.05 -4.99 14.15
CA LYS A 197 28.66 -3.64 14.17
C LYS A 197 28.34 -2.84 12.92
N ILE A 198 27.99 -3.50 11.82
CA ILE A 198 27.60 -2.85 10.57
C ILE A 198 26.11 -2.46 10.54
N ALA A 199 25.30 -2.86 11.53
CA ALA A 199 23.85 -2.60 11.54
C ALA A 199 23.48 -1.12 11.38
N LEU A 200 24.11 -0.23 12.15
CA LEU A 200 23.82 1.20 12.08
C LEU A 200 24.23 1.80 10.74
N ILE A 201 25.36 1.35 10.19
CA ILE A 201 25.87 1.82 8.90
C ILE A 201 24.92 1.38 7.78
N SER A 202 24.49 0.11 7.81
CA SER A 202 23.53 -0.44 6.86
C SER A 202 22.15 0.24 6.98
N LEU A 203 21.73 0.62 8.20
CA LEU A 203 20.51 1.41 8.41
C LEU A 203 20.63 2.77 7.74
N LYS A 204 21.72 3.51 8.01
CA LYS A 204 21.97 4.83 7.39
C LYS A 204 21.99 4.75 5.86
N LEU A 205 22.65 3.73 5.29
CA LEU A 205 22.64 3.47 3.84
C LEU A 205 21.21 3.25 3.32
N LEU A 206 20.44 2.38 3.96
CA LEU A 206 19.06 2.10 3.58
C LEU A 206 18.19 3.36 3.61
N ILE A 207 18.32 4.18 4.65
CA ILE A 207 17.60 5.46 4.77
C ILE A 207 18.02 6.45 3.68
N SER A 208 19.32 6.54 3.36
CA SER A 208 19.81 7.38 2.25
C SER A 208 19.14 7.00 0.92
N LEU A 209 19.04 5.71 0.63
CA LEU A 209 18.43 5.23 -0.61
C LEU A 209 16.93 5.49 -0.66
N LEU A 210 16.22 5.31 0.47
CA LEU A 210 14.80 5.65 0.57
C LEU A 210 14.56 7.16 0.37
N LYS A 211 15.41 8.01 0.95
CA LYS A 211 15.35 9.47 0.73
C LYS A 211 15.62 9.85 -0.71
N GLN A 212 16.61 9.23 -1.36
CA GLN A 212 16.89 9.46 -2.77
C GLN A 212 15.68 9.09 -3.64
N LYS A 213 15.08 7.91 -3.42
CA LYS A 213 13.87 7.47 -4.12
C LYS A 213 12.69 8.44 -3.90
N SER A 214 12.47 8.88 -2.66
CA SER A 214 11.44 9.89 -2.32
C SER A 214 11.70 11.23 -3.02
N LYS A 215 12.96 11.68 -3.08
CA LYS A 215 13.34 12.91 -3.80
C LYS A 215 13.12 12.77 -5.31
N THR A 216 13.54 11.67 -5.91
CA THR A 216 13.33 11.41 -7.35
C THR A 216 11.84 11.45 -7.69
N PHE A 217 10.99 10.87 -6.85
CA PHE A 217 9.54 10.95 -7.02
C PHE A 217 9.04 12.41 -6.92
N LYS A 218 9.50 13.19 -5.93
CA LYS A 218 9.14 14.62 -5.80
C LYS A 218 9.55 15.45 -7.01
N ASP A 219 10.77 15.23 -7.52
CA ASP A 219 11.27 15.91 -8.70
C ASP A 219 10.45 15.54 -9.95
N LYS A 220 10.03 14.27 -10.07
CA LYS A 220 9.10 13.82 -11.12
C LYS A 220 7.75 14.50 -11.00
N VAL A 221 7.13 14.48 -9.82
CA VAL A 221 5.85 15.16 -9.54
C VAL A 221 5.92 16.64 -9.92
N ALA A 222 6.99 17.35 -9.55
CA ALA A 222 7.15 18.76 -9.89
C ALA A 222 7.18 18.99 -11.42
N LYS A 223 7.97 18.19 -12.15
CA LYS A 223 8.04 18.26 -13.62
C LYS A 223 6.69 17.94 -14.28
N SER A 224 6.01 16.89 -13.82
CA SER A 224 4.71 16.47 -14.32
C SER A 224 3.63 17.53 -14.06
N LYS A 225 3.62 18.15 -12.87
CA LYS A 225 2.73 19.28 -12.55
C LYS A 225 2.91 20.44 -13.52
N ASP A 226 4.15 20.79 -13.85
CA ASP A 226 4.42 21.87 -14.80
C ASP A 226 3.96 21.53 -16.22
N GLN A 227 4.10 20.27 -16.65
CA GLN A 227 3.59 19.81 -17.95
C GLN A 227 2.07 19.86 -18.02
N ILE A 228 1.37 19.37 -17.01
CA ILE A 228 -0.10 19.41 -16.93
C ILE A 228 -0.60 20.84 -16.93
N ARG A 229 0.00 21.72 -16.11
CA ARG A 229 -0.36 23.15 -16.09
C ARG A 229 -0.17 23.82 -17.44
N LYS A 230 0.91 23.50 -18.16
CA LYS A 230 1.15 24.02 -19.52
C LYS A 230 0.07 23.53 -20.47
N TYR A 231 -0.22 22.23 -20.47
CA TYR A 231 -1.24 21.61 -21.31
C TYR A 231 -2.62 22.25 -21.08
N LEU A 232 -3.09 22.31 -19.82
CA LEU A 232 -4.41 22.84 -19.47
C LEU A 232 -4.54 24.36 -19.71
N LYS A 233 -3.43 25.12 -19.65
CA LYS A 233 -3.41 26.54 -20.04
C LYS A 233 -3.49 26.75 -21.54
N SER A 234 -2.89 25.86 -22.33
CA SER A 234 -2.88 25.96 -23.80
C SER A 234 -4.12 25.35 -24.47
N SER A 235 -4.88 24.53 -23.77
CA SER A 235 -6.03 23.81 -24.31
C SER A 235 -7.33 24.44 -23.85
N ASP A 236 -8.11 24.96 -24.78
CA ASP A 236 -9.50 25.43 -24.55
C ASP A 236 -10.54 24.50 -25.20
N ASP A 237 -10.09 23.37 -25.75
CA ASP A 237 -10.95 22.34 -26.31
C ASP A 237 -11.42 21.38 -25.21
N PHE A 238 -12.67 21.59 -24.76
CA PHE A 238 -13.33 20.74 -23.77
C PHE A 238 -13.32 19.27 -24.17
N LYS A 239 -13.71 18.94 -25.41
CA LYS A 239 -13.84 17.54 -25.85
C LYS A 239 -12.49 16.85 -25.83
N LYS A 240 -11.45 17.53 -26.30
CA LYS A 240 -10.09 16.99 -26.28
C LYS A 240 -9.58 16.69 -24.87
N ILE A 241 -9.85 17.56 -23.89
CA ILE A 241 -9.44 17.34 -22.50
C ILE A 241 -10.22 16.17 -21.89
N GLN A 242 -11.54 16.12 -22.16
CA GLN A 242 -12.42 15.05 -21.68
C GLN A 242 -12.03 13.69 -22.26
N GLU A 243 -11.87 13.59 -23.58
CA GLU A 243 -11.46 12.35 -24.27
C GLU A 243 -10.11 11.86 -23.75
N LEU A 244 -9.16 12.77 -23.53
CA LEU A 244 -7.86 12.41 -22.97
C LEU A 244 -8.00 11.84 -21.56
N LEU A 245 -8.75 12.53 -20.69
CA LEU A 245 -8.99 12.10 -19.32
C LEU A 245 -9.66 10.72 -19.26
N PHE A 246 -10.63 10.45 -20.13
CA PHE A 246 -11.32 9.15 -20.21
C PHE A 246 -10.42 8.05 -20.78
N SER A 247 -9.43 8.41 -21.60
CA SER A 247 -8.50 7.44 -22.19
C SER A 247 -7.37 6.98 -21.25
N PHE A 248 -7.12 7.66 -20.12
CA PHE A 248 -6.01 7.30 -19.24
C PHE A 248 -6.08 5.87 -18.70
N PRO A 249 -7.24 5.36 -18.21
CA PRO A 249 -7.34 3.96 -17.80
C PRO A 249 -6.99 2.98 -18.93
N GLU A 250 -7.37 3.28 -20.17
CA GLU A 250 -7.13 2.41 -21.34
C GLU A 250 -5.65 2.34 -21.76
N LYS A 251 -4.93 3.44 -21.58
CA LYS A 251 -3.52 3.58 -22.01
C LYS A 251 -2.52 3.23 -20.92
N SER A 252 -2.98 2.82 -19.76
CA SER A 252 -2.16 2.65 -18.56
C SER A 252 -2.29 1.25 -17.99
N SER A 253 -1.25 0.82 -17.28
CA SER A 253 -1.29 -0.39 -16.47
C SER A 253 -2.36 -0.26 -15.36
N TYR A 254 -2.89 -1.39 -14.84
CA TYR A 254 -3.89 -1.39 -13.77
C TYR A 254 -5.16 -0.56 -14.06
N SER A 255 -5.66 -0.67 -15.29
CA SER A 255 -6.76 0.12 -15.85
C SER A 255 -8.01 0.19 -14.96
N ALA A 256 -8.42 -0.94 -14.36
CA ALA A 256 -9.59 -0.96 -13.47
C ALA A 256 -9.44 0.00 -12.28
N ARG A 257 -8.26 0.01 -11.64
CA ARG A 257 -8.01 0.87 -10.51
C ARG A 257 -7.88 2.34 -10.91
N LEU A 258 -7.30 2.63 -12.07
CA LEU A 258 -7.30 4.00 -12.61
C LEU A 258 -8.69 4.49 -12.96
N PHE A 259 -9.58 3.59 -13.39
CA PHE A 259 -10.97 3.91 -13.67
C PHE A 259 -11.75 4.28 -12.40
N GLU A 260 -11.53 3.56 -11.29
CA GLU A 260 -12.02 3.95 -9.96
C GLU A 260 -11.48 5.34 -9.54
N ILE A 261 -10.18 5.59 -9.72
CA ILE A 261 -9.54 6.88 -9.40
C ILE A 261 -10.12 8.01 -10.24
N LEU A 262 -10.37 7.77 -11.53
CA LEU A 262 -10.99 8.70 -12.45
C LEU A 262 -12.36 9.14 -11.93
N ILE A 263 -13.23 8.19 -11.60
CA ILE A 263 -14.59 8.49 -11.11
C ILE A 263 -14.54 9.11 -9.71
N HIS A 264 -13.71 8.61 -8.81
CA HIS A 264 -13.62 9.15 -7.45
C HIS A 264 -13.10 10.60 -7.43
N SER A 265 -12.12 10.91 -8.27
CA SER A 265 -11.59 12.29 -8.40
C SER A 265 -12.62 13.28 -8.98
N PHE A 266 -13.61 12.82 -9.75
CA PHE A 266 -14.74 13.65 -10.18
C PHE A 266 -15.58 14.09 -8.97
N TYR A 267 -15.97 13.16 -8.11
CA TYR A 267 -16.71 13.47 -6.89
C TYR A 267 -15.90 14.32 -5.93
N ALA A 268 -14.58 14.11 -5.85
CA ALA A 268 -13.71 14.97 -5.05
C ALA A 268 -13.67 16.40 -5.60
N THR A 269 -13.71 16.55 -6.93
CA THR A 269 -13.81 17.88 -7.57
C THR A 269 -15.15 18.54 -7.27
N LEU A 270 -16.26 17.80 -7.32
CA LEU A 270 -17.57 18.30 -6.89
C LEU A 270 -17.59 18.71 -5.42
N SER A 271 -16.94 17.92 -4.56
CA SER A 271 -16.79 18.22 -3.13
C SER A 271 -16.03 19.53 -2.92
N ASP A 272 -14.90 19.72 -3.62
CA ASP A 272 -14.08 20.93 -3.53
C ASP A 272 -14.83 22.17 -4.01
N GLU A 273 -15.73 22.02 -5.00
CA GLU A 273 -16.58 23.09 -5.49
C GLU A 273 -17.86 23.31 -4.66
N GLY A 274 -18.04 22.56 -3.56
CA GLY A 274 -19.21 22.67 -2.69
C GLY A 274 -20.52 22.24 -3.37
N ARG A 275 -20.44 21.39 -4.39
CA ARG A 275 -21.59 20.90 -5.17
C ARG A 275 -22.17 19.59 -4.66
N LEU A 276 -21.47 18.90 -3.75
CA LEU A 276 -22.01 17.71 -3.09
C LEU A 276 -22.80 18.09 -1.84
N SER A 277 -24.03 17.60 -1.75
CA SER A 277 -24.85 17.64 -0.54
C SER A 277 -24.51 16.51 0.45
N LEU A 278 -23.81 15.49 -0.03
CA LEU A 278 -23.35 14.31 0.71
C LEU A 278 -21.83 14.35 0.93
N PHE A 279 -21.33 13.48 1.80
CA PHE A 279 -19.90 13.38 2.11
C PHE A 279 -19.25 12.27 1.30
N LEU A 280 -18.27 12.61 0.46
CA LEU A 280 -17.47 11.61 -0.26
C LEU A 280 -16.66 10.76 0.73
N LYS A 281 -16.87 9.45 0.69
CA LYS A 281 -16.05 8.49 1.44
C LYS A 281 -14.66 8.41 0.80
N PRO A 282 -13.58 8.31 1.61
CA PRO A 282 -12.24 8.06 1.06
C PRO A 282 -12.20 6.81 0.19
N LEU A 283 -11.43 6.87 -0.90
CA LEU A 283 -11.24 5.74 -1.81
C LEU A 283 -10.67 4.54 -1.03
N SER A 284 -11.30 3.38 -1.16
CA SER A 284 -10.83 2.16 -0.50
C SER A 284 -9.44 1.77 -1.03
N GLN A 285 -8.56 1.23 -0.19
CA GLN A 285 -7.26 0.74 -0.64
C GLN A 285 -7.42 -0.53 -1.48
N MET A 286 -6.54 -0.79 -2.44
CA MET A 286 -6.66 -1.95 -3.35
C MET A 286 -6.67 -3.32 -2.62
N ARG A 287 -6.25 -3.35 -1.35
CA ARG A 287 -6.09 -4.56 -0.52
C ARG A 287 -7.14 -4.71 0.57
N SER A 288 -8.10 -3.79 0.69
CA SER A 288 -9.18 -3.94 1.66
C SER A 288 -10.12 -5.06 1.21
N ALA A 289 -10.39 -6.03 2.09
CA ALA A 289 -11.28 -7.14 1.75
C ALA A 289 -12.74 -6.65 1.72
N ASN A 290 -13.35 -6.55 0.52
CA ASN A 290 -14.71 -6.03 0.31
C ASN A 290 -15.75 -6.60 1.28
N LYS A 291 -15.68 -7.91 1.61
CA LYS A 291 -16.63 -8.58 2.51
C LYS A 291 -16.54 -8.21 4.00
N LYS A 292 -15.47 -7.56 4.47
CA LYS A 292 -15.28 -7.24 5.91
C LYS A 292 -15.53 -5.77 6.28
N HIS A 293 -15.66 -4.88 5.30
CA HIS A 293 -15.71 -3.44 5.54
C HIS A 293 -17.09 -2.80 5.41
N GLY A 294 -18.12 -3.57 5.01
CA GLY A 294 -19.49 -3.05 4.86
C GLY A 294 -19.61 -2.01 3.75
N ASN A 295 -18.83 -2.15 2.67
CA ASN A 295 -18.94 -1.28 1.50
C ASN A 295 -19.96 -1.87 0.51
N ILE A 296 -20.67 -1.00 -0.20
CA ILE A 296 -21.56 -1.31 -1.31
C ILE A 296 -20.79 -1.22 -2.64
N GLY A 297 -20.08 -0.13 -2.88
CA GLY A 297 -19.39 0.17 -4.14
C GLY A 297 -17.95 0.66 -3.97
N ASP A 298 -17.30 1.00 -5.08
CA ASP A 298 -15.93 1.56 -5.09
C ASP A 298 -15.92 3.04 -4.72
N ILE A 299 -16.98 3.77 -5.08
CA ILE A 299 -17.21 5.18 -4.78
C ILE A 299 -18.51 5.31 -4.00
N GLU A 300 -18.47 5.97 -2.84
CA GLU A 300 -19.62 6.05 -1.94
C GLU A 300 -19.80 7.47 -1.39
N LEU A 301 -21.06 7.90 -1.33
CA LEU A 301 -21.47 9.17 -0.73
C LEU A 301 -22.30 8.91 0.53
N LEU A 302 -21.89 9.54 1.63
CA LEU A 302 -22.44 9.32 2.96
C LEU A 302 -23.38 10.44 3.37
N GLU A 303 -24.42 10.11 4.13
CA GLU A 303 -25.29 11.14 4.75
C GLU A 303 -24.55 11.94 5.84
N LYS A 304 -23.61 11.28 6.52
CA LYS A 304 -22.83 11.87 7.61
C LYS A 304 -21.35 11.51 7.45
N PRO A 305 -20.43 12.45 7.76
CA PRO A 305 -19.01 12.19 7.66
C PRO A 305 -18.60 11.08 8.63
N ASN A 306 -17.67 10.21 8.21
CA ASN A 306 -17.14 9.09 9.01
C ASN A 306 -18.21 8.12 9.54
N SER A 307 -19.31 7.94 8.80
CA SER A 307 -20.37 6.96 9.12
C SER A 307 -20.42 5.84 8.08
N MET A 308 -21.22 4.81 8.36
CA MET A 308 -21.56 3.75 7.40
C MET A 308 -22.93 3.98 6.74
N LEU A 309 -23.49 5.19 6.86
CA LEU A 309 -24.79 5.55 6.26
C LEU A 309 -24.59 5.93 4.79
N ILE A 310 -24.56 4.91 3.92
CA ILE A 310 -24.24 5.06 2.49
C ILE A 310 -25.52 5.42 1.73
N ALA A 311 -25.64 6.68 1.31
CA ALA A 311 -26.81 7.16 0.57
C ALA A 311 -26.72 6.84 -0.93
N GLU A 312 -25.53 6.96 -1.50
CA GLU A 312 -25.25 6.65 -2.91
C GLU A 312 -23.99 5.80 -3.05
N ALA A 313 -24.03 4.79 -3.91
CA ALA A 313 -22.90 3.91 -4.18
C ALA A 313 -22.72 3.67 -5.68
N TRP A 314 -21.48 3.72 -6.13
CA TRP A 314 -21.10 3.47 -7.53
C TRP A 314 -19.98 2.45 -7.59
N ASP A 315 -20.14 1.45 -8.44
CA ASP A 315 -19.16 0.41 -8.71
C ASP A 315 -18.59 0.60 -10.12
N ALA A 316 -17.25 0.67 -10.22
CA ALA A 316 -16.54 1.03 -11.44
C ALA A 316 -16.11 -0.23 -12.19
N LYS A 317 -16.74 -0.49 -13.35
CA LYS A 317 -16.52 -1.72 -14.12
C LYS A 317 -15.69 -1.44 -15.37
N TYR A 318 -14.39 -1.72 -15.29
CA TYR A 318 -13.52 -1.62 -16.44
C TYR A 318 -13.57 -2.90 -17.31
N GLY A 319 -13.81 -2.73 -18.61
CA GLY A 319 -13.80 -3.82 -19.59
C GLY A 319 -14.98 -4.81 -19.48
N LYS A 320 -16.05 -4.46 -18.74
CA LYS A 320 -17.19 -5.35 -18.48
C LYS A 320 -18.51 -4.64 -18.76
N ASN A 321 -19.26 -5.13 -19.74
CA ASN A 321 -20.59 -4.62 -20.11
C ASN A 321 -21.76 -5.52 -19.67
N TYR A 322 -21.50 -6.79 -19.32
CA TYR A 322 -22.50 -7.71 -18.81
C TYR A 322 -22.55 -7.65 -17.28
N LEU A 323 -23.60 -7.05 -16.71
CA LEU A 323 -23.69 -6.68 -15.28
C LEU A 323 -24.61 -7.59 -14.45
N ARG A 324 -25.03 -8.75 -14.98
CA ARG A 324 -25.98 -9.64 -14.30
C ARG A 324 -25.45 -10.19 -12.97
N ASP A 325 -24.18 -10.59 -12.93
CA ASP A 325 -23.54 -11.11 -11.70
C ASP A 325 -23.33 -10.00 -10.67
N GLU A 326 -23.03 -8.80 -11.16
CA GLU A 326 -22.79 -7.62 -10.32
C GLU A 326 -24.03 -7.19 -9.55
N LEU A 327 -25.22 -7.43 -10.13
CA LEU A 327 -26.49 -7.25 -9.43
C LEU A 327 -26.66 -8.20 -8.24
N GLU A 328 -26.18 -9.44 -8.31
CA GLU A 328 -26.24 -10.36 -7.16
C GLU A 328 -25.29 -9.90 -6.07
N GLU A 329 -24.07 -9.48 -6.43
CA GLU A 329 -23.14 -8.91 -5.45
C GLU A 329 -23.69 -7.63 -4.80
N LEU A 330 -24.39 -6.78 -5.56
CA LEU A 330 -25.04 -5.60 -5.03
C LEU A 330 -26.17 -5.98 -4.08
N LYS A 331 -27.02 -6.95 -4.43
CA LYS A 331 -28.11 -7.45 -3.58
C LYS A 331 -27.58 -7.85 -2.19
N ASP A 332 -26.55 -8.70 -2.15
CA ASP A 332 -25.94 -9.16 -0.89
C ASP A 332 -25.45 -8.00 0.00
N LYS A 333 -24.98 -6.91 -0.62
CA LYS A 333 -24.47 -5.73 0.10
C LYS A 333 -25.60 -4.85 0.61
N LEU A 334 -26.67 -4.66 -0.17
CA LEU A 334 -27.82 -3.82 0.18
C LEU A 334 -28.58 -4.32 1.41
N GLU A 335 -28.54 -5.63 1.70
CA GLU A 335 -29.15 -6.21 2.92
C GLU A 335 -28.71 -5.51 4.21
N ASN A 336 -27.47 -4.98 4.23
CA ASN A 336 -26.90 -4.32 5.41
C ASN A 336 -27.01 -2.78 5.36
N HIS A 337 -27.58 -2.21 4.29
CA HIS A 337 -27.63 -0.77 4.03
C HIS A 337 -29.00 -0.29 3.54
N PRO A 338 -30.04 -0.35 4.40
CA PRO A 338 -31.39 0.09 4.04
C PRO A 338 -31.50 1.60 3.75
N GLU A 339 -30.50 2.41 4.13
CA GLU A 339 -30.44 3.84 3.87
C GLU A 339 -30.05 4.22 2.43
N THR A 340 -29.58 3.24 1.63
CA THR A 340 -29.12 3.49 0.27
C THR A 340 -30.28 3.81 -0.67
N ARG A 341 -30.23 5.00 -1.27
CA ARG A 341 -31.26 5.51 -2.18
C ARG A 341 -30.89 5.28 -3.64
N LEU A 342 -29.59 5.29 -3.94
CA LEU A 342 -29.08 5.11 -5.29
C LEU A 342 -27.88 4.17 -5.27
N ALA A 343 -27.91 3.17 -6.14
CA ALA A 343 -26.77 2.33 -6.45
C ALA A 343 -26.55 2.34 -7.97
N GLY A 344 -25.32 2.19 -8.43
CA GLY A 344 -25.09 2.13 -9.86
C GLY A 344 -23.76 1.55 -10.27
N PHE A 345 -23.69 1.24 -11.56
CA PHE A 345 -22.50 0.74 -12.21
C PHE A 345 -22.09 1.69 -13.33
N ILE A 346 -20.84 2.13 -13.27
CA ILE A 346 -20.24 2.95 -14.32
C ILE A 346 -19.26 2.04 -15.05
N SER A 347 -19.47 1.84 -16.34
CA SER A 347 -18.69 0.92 -17.15
C SER A 347 -17.85 1.66 -18.19
N SER A 348 -16.65 1.16 -18.46
CA SER A 348 -15.82 1.66 -19.56
C SER A 348 -16.34 1.23 -20.94
N LEU A 349 -17.24 0.24 -20.98
CA LEU A 349 -17.94 -0.23 -22.17
C LEU A 349 -19.43 0.05 -22.03
N GLU A 350 -20.14 0.16 -23.16
CA GLU A 350 -21.60 0.32 -23.15
C GLU A 350 -22.28 -0.86 -22.45
N PRO A 351 -23.03 -0.67 -21.34
CA PRO A 351 -23.72 -1.74 -20.65
C PRO A 351 -24.71 -2.47 -21.57
N LEU A 352 -24.77 -3.80 -21.47
CA LEU A 352 -25.69 -4.58 -22.28
C LEU A 352 -27.12 -4.46 -21.77
N ASP A 353 -28.01 -4.00 -22.63
CA ASP A 353 -29.45 -4.04 -22.39
C ASP A 353 -30.01 -5.42 -22.76
N LYS A 354 -30.10 -6.30 -21.77
CA LYS A 354 -30.75 -7.61 -21.89
C LYS A 354 -31.93 -7.68 -20.94
N GLU A 355 -33.01 -8.30 -21.39
CA GLU A 355 -34.25 -8.49 -20.62
C GLU A 355 -33.99 -9.11 -19.24
N GLU A 356 -33.14 -10.14 -19.15
CA GLU A 356 -32.79 -10.80 -17.89
C GLU A 356 -32.11 -9.87 -16.87
N ILE A 357 -31.35 -8.88 -17.34
CA ILE A 357 -30.67 -7.89 -16.50
C ILE A 357 -31.69 -6.86 -16.02
N SER A 358 -32.56 -6.39 -16.92
CA SER A 358 -33.59 -5.40 -16.62
C SER A 358 -34.65 -5.93 -15.65
N ILE A 359 -35.06 -7.20 -15.80
CA ILE A 359 -35.94 -7.89 -14.85
C ILE A 359 -35.25 -7.95 -13.49
N ARG A 360 -34.02 -8.48 -13.43
CA ARG A 360 -33.32 -8.65 -12.15
C ARG A 360 -33.07 -7.33 -11.43
N LYS A 361 -32.71 -6.29 -12.18
CA LYS A 361 -32.57 -4.93 -11.68
C LYS A 361 -33.87 -4.48 -10.99
N SER A 362 -35.01 -4.60 -11.68
CA SER A 362 -36.31 -4.17 -11.18
C SER A 362 -36.72 -4.92 -9.91
N GLU A 363 -36.45 -6.23 -9.84
CA GLU A 363 -36.69 -7.04 -8.62
C GLU A 363 -35.93 -6.48 -7.41
N ILE A 364 -34.65 -6.13 -7.59
CA ILE A 364 -33.81 -5.60 -6.50
C ILE A 364 -34.25 -4.18 -6.12
N GLU A 365 -34.61 -3.34 -7.11
CA GLU A 365 -35.15 -1.99 -6.85
C GLU A 365 -36.42 -2.06 -5.99
N GLU A 366 -37.33 -3.00 -6.29
CA GLU A 366 -38.56 -3.21 -5.52
C GLU A 366 -38.29 -3.80 -4.13
N GLU A 367 -37.41 -4.80 -4.03
CA GLU A 367 -37.09 -5.49 -2.77
C GLU A 367 -36.43 -4.55 -1.74
N TYR A 368 -35.53 -3.66 -2.18
CA TYR A 368 -34.73 -2.81 -1.29
C TYR A 368 -35.12 -1.33 -1.32
N GLY A 369 -36.06 -0.91 -2.18
CA GLY A 369 -36.47 0.50 -2.30
C GLY A 369 -35.35 1.41 -2.80
N VAL A 370 -34.43 0.88 -3.59
CA VAL A 370 -33.26 1.58 -4.14
C VAL A 370 -33.46 1.87 -5.62
N LYS A 371 -32.87 2.94 -6.15
CA LYS A 371 -32.75 3.17 -7.59
C LYS A 371 -31.42 2.63 -8.11
N ILE A 372 -31.44 1.77 -9.11
CA ILE A 372 -30.27 1.19 -9.75
C ILE A 372 -30.02 1.87 -11.11
N LEU A 373 -28.78 2.24 -11.41
CA LEU A 373 -28.39 2.86 -12.68
C LEU A 373 -27.22 2.12 -13.34
N PHE A 374 -27.30 1.95 -14.67
CA PHE A 374 -26.18 1.46 -15.48
C PHE A 374 -25.81 2.54 -16.48
N TYR A 375 -24.54 2.89 -16.53
CA TYR A 375 -24.04 3.91 -17.45
C TYR A 375 -22.72 3.49 -18.08
N SER A 376 -22.52 3.88 -19.34
CA SER A 376 -21.18 4.11 -19.86
C SER A 376 -20.54 5.33 -19.16
N ILE A 377 -19.22 5.46 -19.19
CA ILE A 377 -18.55 6.65 -18.61
C ILE A 377 -19.05 7.96 -19.25
N GLN A 378 -19.38 7.95 -20.55
CA GLN A 378 -19.90 9.10 -21.27
C GLN A 378 -21.31 9.48 -20.81
N ASP A 379 -22.21 8.50 -20.65
CA ASP A 379 -23.58 8.77 -20.20
C ASP A 379 -23.61 9.19 -18.73
N TRP A 380 -22.81 8.53 -17.88
CA TRP A 380 -22.67 8.91 -16.48
C TRP A 380 -22.18 10.34 -16.34
N TYR A 381 -21.15 10.74 -17.10
CA TYR A 381 -20.66 12.11 -17.07
C TYR A 381 -21.75 13.11 -17.52
N SER A 382 -22.42 12.81 -18.63
CA SER A 382 -23.46 13.68 -19.20
C SER A 382 -24.63 13.89 -18.23
N GLU A 383 -25.07 12.84 -17.55
CA GLU A 383 -26.11 12.92 -16.52
C GLU A 383 -25.61 13.58 -15.23
N SER A 384 -24.35 13.36 -14.85
CA SER A 384 -23.75 13.98 -13.66
C SER A 384 -23.59 15.50 -13.82
N VAL A 385 -23.15 15.98 -14.99
CA VAL A 385 -23.07 17.43 -15.30
C VAL A 385 -24.41 18.12 -15.07
N LYS A 386 -25.50 17.51 -15.55
CA LYS A 386 -26.86 18.02 -15.36
C LYS A 386 -27.29 17.97 -13.90
N SER A 387 -27.09 16.82 -13.25
CA SER A 387 -27.54 16.56 -11.87
C SER A 387 -26.87 17.48 -10.86
N TYR A 388 -25.59 17.79 -11.06
CA TYR A 388 -24.81 18.68 -10.19
C TYR A 388 -24.77 20.14 -10.68
N ASN A 389 -25.59 20.50 -11.67
CA ASN A 389 -25.72 21.85 -12.23
C ASN A 389 -24.37 22.48 -12.60
N ILE A 390 -23.53 21.72 -13.32
CA ILE A 390 -22.23 22.17 -13.79
C ILE A 390 -22.45 23.05 -15.02
N GLN A 391 -22.33 24.37 -14.86
CA GLN A 391 -22.56 25.33 -15.95
C GLN A 391 -21.33 25.56 -16.84
N ASP A 392 -20.14 25.58 -16.24
CA ASP A 392 -18.86 25.76 -16.93
C ASP A 392 -18.11 24.43 -16.96
N GLU A 393 -18.46 23.58 -17.94
CA GLU A 393 -17.87 22.25 -18.10
C GLU A 393 -16.37 22.29 -18.40
N LEU A 394 -15.89 23.30 -19.13
CA LEU A 394 -14.47 23.42 -19.45
C LEU A 394 -13.64 23.69 -18.19
N SER A 395 -14.09 24.62 -17.36
CA SER A 395 -13.43 24.92 -16.08
C SER A 395 -13.50 23.71 -15.14
N PHE A 396 -14.65 23.04 -15.08
CA PHE A 396 -14.83 21.86 -14.25
C PHE A 396 -13.92 20.70 -14.69
N VAL A 397 -13.89 20.36 -15.98
CA VAL A 397 -13.06 19.24 -16.48
C VAL A 397 -11.57 19.53 -16.26
N LYS A 398 -11.11 20.79 -16.38
CA LYS A 398 -9.72 21.17 -16.06
C LYS A 398 -9.40 20.92 -14.58
N LYS A 399 -10.29 21.29 -13.66
CA LYS A 399 -10.11 21.02 -12.21
C LYS A 399 -10.17 19.54 -11.90
N TRP A 400 -11.06 18.80 -12.55
CA TRP A 400 -11.12 17.34 -12.41
C TRP A 400 -9.83 16.69 -12.89
N PHE A 401 -9.30 17.11 -14.03
CA PHE A 401 -8.01 16.66 -14.54
C PHE A 401 -6.88 16.93 -13.53
N GLU A 402 -6.83 18.12 -12.92
CA GLU A 402 -5.87 18.43 -11.86
C GLU A 402 -6.07 17.55 -10.61
N CYS A 403 -7.31 17.33 -10.18
CA CYS A 403 -7.64 16.48 -9.04
C CYS A 403 -7.22 15.02 -9.28
N PHE A 404 -7.46 14.49 -10.48
CA PHE A 404 -7.03 13.17 -10.90
C PHE A 404 -5.51 13.03 -10.77
N PHE A 405 -4.74 13.98 -11.28
CA PHE A 405 -3.29 13.94 -11.13
C PHE A 405 -2.83 14.20 -9.70
N ASP A 406 -3.51 15.02 -8.92
CA ASP A 406 -3.22 15.20 -7.49
C ASP A 406 -3.33 13.88 -6.70
N TYR A 407 -4.24 12.99 -7.11
CA TYR A 407 -4.31 11.63 -6.57
C TYR A 407 -3.07 10.83 -6.93
N LEU A 408 -2.67 10.82 -8.21
CA LEU A 408 -1.45 10.14 -8.67
C LEU A 408 -0.18 10.73 -8.04
N PHE A 409 -0.16 12.03 -7.76
CA PHE A 409 0.92 12.72 -7.08
C PHE A 409 0.91 12.53 -5.57
N LEU A 410 -0.06 11.80 -5.02
CA LEU A 410 -0.24 11.56 -3.58
C LEU A 410 -0.41 12.87 -2.78
N ALA A 411 -0.96 13.92 -3.42
CA ALA A 411 -1.24 15.18 -2.76
C ALA A 411 -2.50 15.13 -1.86
N ARG A 412 -3.38 14.14 -2.10
CA ARG A 412 -4.71 14.02 -1.48
C ARG A 412 -4.91 12.72 -0.68
N THR A 413 -3.86 12.24 -0.01
CA THR A 413 -3.83 10.92 0.67
C THR A 413 -4.91 10.66 1.73
N LYS A 414 -5.52 11.71 2.29
CA LYS A 414 -6.63 11.55 3.26
C LYS A 414 -7.93 11.07 2.61
N ILE A 415 -8.20 11.52 1.39
CA ILE A 415 -9.42 11.18 0.64
C ILE A 415 -9.15 10.12 -0.43
N ALA A 416 -7.90 9.98 -0.86
CA ALA A 416 -7.44 8.94 -1.77
C ALA A 416 -6.12 8.33 -1.25
N PRO A 417 -6.19 7.37 -0.31
CA PRO A 417 -5.02 6.68 0.26
C PRO A 417 -4.41 5.68 -0.74
N ILE A 418 -4.03 6.18 -1.91
CA ILE A 418 -3.45 5.40 -3.00
C ILE A 418 -2.00 5.09 -2.67
N ASP A 419 -1.62 3.83 -2.83
CA ASP A 419 -0.24 3.38 -2.71
C ASP A 419 0.20 2.52 -3.91
N GLU A 420 -0.65 2.46 -4.94
CA GLU A 420 -0.47 1.69 -6.17
C GLU A 420 -0.58 2.55 -7.45
N PRO A 421 -0.10 2.07 -8.62
CA PRO A 421 1.14 2.56 -9.23
C PRO A 421 1.19 4.01 -9.63
N THR A 422 1.47 4.87 -8.65
CA THR A 422 1.60 6.30 -8.88
C THR A 422 2.70 6.68 -9.84
N GLU A 423 3.94 6.19 -9.67
CA GLU A 423 5.04 6.58 -10.55
C GLU A 423 4.85 6.13 -12.00
N THR A 424 4.44 4.87 -12.21
CA THR A 424 4.16 4.33 -13.54
C THR A 424 2.98 5.03 -14.20
N TRP A 425 1.88 5.25 -13.47
CA TRP A 425 0.73 5.98 -14.00
C TRP A 425 1.06 7.43 -14.35
N ILE A 426 1.90 8.10 -13.56
CA ILE A 426 2.39 9.44 -13.92
C ILE A 426 3.11 9.36 -15.27
N ASP A 427 4.04 8.44 -15.45
CA ASP A 427 4.79 8.32 -16.70
C ASP A 427 3.87 8.00 -17.89
N GLU A 428 2.97 7.01 -17.75
CA GLU A 428 2.02 6.58 -18.80
C GLU A 428 1.04 7.70 -19.19
N CYS A 429 0.46 8.40 -18.19
CA CYS A 429 -0.50 9.48 -18.45
C CYS A 429 0.20 10.73 -19.01
N ILE A 430 1.42 11.04 -18.56
CA ILE A 430 2.20 12.18 -19.08
C ILE A 430 2.64 11.93 -20.52
N ILE A 431 3.03 10.71 -20.89
CA ILE A 431 3.33 10.36 -22.29
C ILE A 431 2.12 10.65 -23.18
N SER A 432 0.91 10.39 -22.68
CA SER A 432 -0.34 10.65 -23.42
C SER A 432 -0.68 12.14 -23.59
N LEU A 433 0.04 13.06 -22.93
CA LEU A 433 -0.11 14.52 -23.12
C LEU A 433 0.70 15.06 -24.31
N GLN A 434 1.69 14.30 -24.79
CA GLN A 434 2.54 14.66 -25.94
C GLN A 434 1.84 14.28 -27.24
#